data_AF-A0A0Q3PNE0-F1
#
_entry.id   AF-A0A0Q3PNE0-F1
#
_cell.length_a   1.000
_cell.length_b   1.000
_cell.length_c   1.000
_cell.angle_alpha   90.00
_cell.angle_beta   90.00
_cell.angle_gamma   90.00
#
_symmetry.space_group_name_H-M   'P 1'
#
loop_
_entity.id
_entity.type
_entity.pdbx_description
1 polymer ?
#
loop_
_entity_poly.entity_id
_entity_poly.type
_entity_poly.pdbx_seq_one_letter_code
_entity_poly.pdbx_strand_id
1 'polypeptide(L)'
;MAPSTMFGAAFGMRLRVLRRHFLRRRRRWRSRRRGGPARKGEEEEDEGREPVLLVSGMGGSVLHARRRSNPKFDLRVWVRIVLADLEFKKYLWSLYNVDTGCVEPLDDDVEIVVPEDDHGLFAIDILDPSWFVELLNLSMVYHFHDMIDMLVDCGYEKGTTLFGYGYDFRQSNRIDKAMAGLRAKLETAYKASGGKRVNIISHSMGGLLVRCFLSMNHDIFSKYVNKWICIACPFQGNALLIG
;
A
#
# COMPACT_ATOMS: atom_id res chain seq x y z
N MET A 1 9.17 44.03 16.64
CA MET A 1 9.92 43.58 15.44
C MET A 1 9.32 42.28 14.97
N ALA A 2 8.97 42.22 13.68
CA ALA A 2 8.03 41.26 13.10
C ALA A 2 8.67 39.89 12.77
N PRO A 3 7.98 38.75 13.01
CA PRO A 3 8.35 37.44 12.48
C PRO A 3 7.44 37.09 11.29
N SER A 4 7.55 37.81 10.17
CA SER A 4 6.67 37.60 9.00
C SER A 4 7.42 37.13 7.74
N THR A 5 8.74 37.05 7.77
CA THR A 5 9.57 36.86 6.58
C THR A 5 9.94 35.40 6.27
N MET A 6 9.89 34.48 7.24
CA MET A 6 10.23 33.06 6.99
C MET A 6 9.08 32.25 6.37
N PHE A 7 7.81 32.56 6.70
CA PHE A 7 6.66 31.86 6.13
C PHE A 7 6.47 32.16 4.64
N GLY A 8 6.75 33.39 4.19
CA GLY A 8 6.68 33.78 2.78
C GLY A 8 7.73 33.11 1.90
N ALA A 9 8.93 32.87 2.43
CA ALA A 9 10.01 32.18 1.72
C ALA A 9 9.69 30.69 1.52
N ALA A 10 9.18 30.01 2.55
CA ALA A 10 8.78 28.59 2.46
C ALA A 10 7.62 28.38 1.48
N PHE A 11 6.61 29.27 1.47
CA PHE A 11 5.49 29.19 0.55
C PHE A 11 5.90 29.48 -0.91
N GLY A 12 6.77 30.48 -1.12
CA GLY A 12 7.34 30.81 -2.43
C GLY A 12 8.22 29.68 -3.00
N MET A 13 8.92 28.95 -2.14
CA MET A 13 9.73 27.80 -2.52
C MET A 13 8.84 26.60 -2.91
N ARG A 14 7.74 26.37 -2.18
CA ARG A 14 6.71 25.34 -2.47
C ARG A 14 6.08 25.52 -3.86
N LEU A 15 5.71 26.76 -4.23
CA LEU A 15 5.16 27.08 -5.55
C LEU A 15 6.18 26.94 -6.69
N ARG A 16 7.45 27.27 -6.46
CA ARG A 16 8.52 27.13 -7.47
C ARG A 16 8.85 25.66 -7.74
N VAL A 17 8.83 24.80 -6.71
CA VAL A 17 9.06 23.35 -6.85
C VAL A 17 7.90 22.69 -7.59
N LEU A 18 6.65 23.01 -7.24
CA LEU A 18 5.45 22.53 -7.94
C LEU A 18 5.45 22.93 -9.42
N ARG A 19 5.80 24.18 -9.74
CA ARG A 19 5.95 24.64 -11.14
C ARG A 19 7.06 23.88 -11.88
N ARG A 20 8.21 23.62 -11.24
CA ARG A 20 9.31 22.86 -11.84
C ARG A 20 8.94 21.40 -12.10
N HIS A 21 8.23 20.75 -11.18
CA HIS A 21 7.72 19.39 -11.37
C HIS A 21 6.70 19.31 -12.51
N PHE A 22 5.76 20.26 -12.57
CA PHE A 22 4.76 20.34 -13.62
C PHE A 22 5.38 20.56 -15.01
N LEU A 23 6.37 21.47 -15.10
CA LEU A 23 7.09 21.76 -16.35
C LEU A 23 7.96 20.59 -16.81
N ARG A 24 8.56 19.84 -15.88
CA ARG A 24 9.39 18.66 -16.18
C ARG A 24 8.53 17.47 -16.62
N ARG A 25 7.34 17.26 -16.03
CA ARG A 25 6.31 16.30 -16.50
C ARG A 25 5.83 16.64 -17.91
N ARG A 26 5.56 17.92 -18.22
CA ARG A 26 5.10 18.37 -19.56
C ARG A 26 6.15 18.16 -20.66
N ARG A 27 7.46 18.29 -20.34
CA ARG A 27 8.56 18.02 -21.28
C ARG A 27 8.75 16.52 -21.54
N ARG A 28 8.63 15.67 -20.51
CA ARG A 28 8.70 14.20 -20.66
C ARG A 28 7.54 13.66 -21.51
N TRP A 29 6.36 14.27 -21.41
CA TRP A 29 5.19 13.98 -22.25
C TRP A 29 5.41 14.34 -23.73
N ARG A 30 5.96 15.53 -24.04
CA ARG A 30 6.26 15.93 -25.42
C ARG A 30 7.31 15.06 -26.12
N SER A 31 8.27 14.52 -25.35
CA SER A 31 9.29 13.62 -25.88
C SER A 31 8.75 12.24 -26.26
N ARG A 32 7.75 11.72 -25.51
CA ARG A 32 7.18 10.38 -25.75
C ARG A 32 6.19 10.32 -26.92
N ARG A 33 5.60 11.44 -27.36
CA ARG A 33 4.69 11.50 -28.52
C ARG A 33 5.38 11.63 -29.88
N ARG A 34 6.70 11.88 -29.93
CA ARG A 34 7.41 12.22 -31.18
C ARG A 34 8.10 11.05 -31.89
N GLY A 35 8.00 9.83 -31.39
CA GLY A 35 8.62 8.66 -32.03
C GLY A 35 7.67 7.47 -32.12
N GLY A 36 6.97 7.35 -33.25
CA GLY A 36 6.16 6.17 -33.61
C GLY A 36 4.81 6.55 -34.23
N PRO A 37 4.40 5.95 -35.37
CA PRO A 37 3.14 6.27 -36.02
C PRO A 37 1.98 5.84 -35.13
N ALA A 38 1.01 6.74 -34.93
CA ALA A 38 -0.19 6.48 -34.16
C ALA A 38 -1.03 5.41 -34.87
N ARG A 39 -1.06 4.19 -34.31
CA ARG A 39 -2.21 3.30 -34.52
C ARG A 39 -3.41 4.00 -33.88
N LYS A 40 -4.41 4.32 -34.71
CA LYS A 40 -5.76 4.67 -34.24
C LYS A 40 -6.21 3.56 -33.29
N GLY A 41 -6.23 3.86 -32.00
CA GLY A 41 -6.92 3.04 -31.02
C GLY A 41 -8.40 3.16 -31.32
N GLU A 42 -9.02 2.02 -31.56
CA GLU A 42 -10.47 1.85 -31.59
C GLU A 42 -11.06 2.46 -30.31
N GLU A 43 -12.18 3.15 -30.45
CA GLU A 43 -13.01 3.54 -29.32
C GLU A 43 -13.54 2.22 -28.71
N GLU A 44 -12.80 1.68 -27.74
CA GLU A 44 -13.31 0.59 -26.90
C GLU A 44 -14.55 1.12 -26.18
N GLU A 45 -15.70 0.54 -26.53
CA GLU A 45 -16.94 0.68 -25.78
C GLU A 45 -16.64 0.47 -24.28
N ASP A 46 -17.14 1.38 -23.43
CA ASP A 46 -16.87 1.44 -21.98
C ASP A 46 -17.51 0.26 -21.23
N GLU A 47 -17.04 -0.96 -21.51
CA GLU A 47 -17.09 -2.05 -20.55
C GLU A 47 -16.15 -1.66 -19.41
N GLY A 48 -16.67 -0.93 -18.41
CA GLY A 48 -15.86 -0.32 -17.35
C GLY A 48 -14.71 -1.21 -16.84
N ARG A 49 -13.56 -0.59 -16.57
CA ARG A 49 -12.29 -1.28 -16.29
C ARG A 49 -12.41 -2.41 -15.26
N GLU A 50 -11.70 -3.52 -15.49
CA GLU A 50 -11.61 -4.64 -14.54
C GLU A 50 -10.99 -4.13 -13.22
N PRO A 51 -11.63 -4.32 -12.06
CA PRO A 51 -11.13 -3.78 -10.80
C PRO A 51 -9.82 -4.44 -10.37
N VAL A 52 -8.93 -3.68 -9.72
CA VAL A 52 -7.59 -4.11 -9.30
C VAL A 52 -7.44 -3.99 -7.79
N LEU A 53 -6.93 -5.05 -7.16
CA LEU A 53 -6.54 -5.10 -5.76
C LEU A 53 -5.02 -5.28 -5.64
N LEU A 54 -4.36 -4.29 -5.06
CA LEU A 54 -2.93 -4.31 -4.77
C LEU A 54 -2.69 -4.95 -3.40
N VAL A 55 -1.85 -5.99 -3.33
CA VAL A 55 -1.48 -6.68 -2.08
C VAL A 55 0.01 -6.49 -1.84
N SER A 56 0.33 -5.88 -0.70
CA SER A 56 1.71 -5.52 -0.37
C SER A 56 2.55 -6.68 0.17
N GLY A 57 3.87 -6.50 0.19
CA GLY A 57 4.83 -7.46 0.73
C GLY A 57 5.22 -7.21 2.19
N MET A 58 6.20 -7.97 2.68
CA MET A 58 6.78 -7.75 4.02
C MET A 58 7.35 -6.33 4.12
N GLY A 59 6.98 -5.60 5.18
CA GLY A 59 7.42 -4.22 5.40
C GLY A 59 6.74 -3.18 4.48
N GLY A 60 5.90 -3.60 3.54
CA GLY A 60 5.25 -2.72 2.57
C GLY A 60 3.87 -2.19 2.98
N SER A 61 3.48 -2.36 4.25
CA SER A 61 2.24 -1.82 4.81
C SER A 61 2.53 -0.91 6.00
N VAL A 62 1.89 0.25 6.09
CA VAL A 62 1.98 1.12 7.26
C VAL A 62 1.34 0.43 8.47
N LEU A 63 1.98 0.51 9.64
CA LEU A 63 1.45 -0.03 10.91
C LEU A 63 1.28 1.11 11.92
N HIS A 64 0.14 1.13 12.59
CA HIS A 64 -0.19 2.05 13.67
C HIS A 64 -0.30 1.29 14.99
N ALA A 65 0.21 1.88 16.06
CA ALA A 65 0.00 1.46 17.44
C ALA A 65 -1.12 2.30 18.05
N ARG A 66 -2.23 1.64 18.41
CA ARG A 66 -3.34 2.22 19.15
C ARG A 66 -3.32 1.70 20.58
N ARG A 67 -3.69 2.53 21.55
CA ARG A 67 -3.89 2.07 22.94
C ARG A 67 -5.35 1.71 23.18
N ARG A 68 -5.61 0.59 23.86
CA ARG A 68 -6.97 0.19 24.29
C ARG A 68 -7.51 1.18 25.31
N SER A 69 -6.66 1.65 26.22
CA SER A 69 -6.97 2.63 27.27
C SER A 69 -7.29 4.02 26.72
N ASN A 70 -6.71 4.41 25.59
CA ASN A 70 -6.90 5.72 24.98
C ASN A 70 -7.10 5.61 23.46
N PRO A 71 -8.36 5.57 22.98
CA PRO A 71 -8.66 5.44 21.55
C PRO A 71 -8.22 6.64 20.71
N LYS A 72 -7.88 7.79 21.33
CA LYS A 72 -7.30 8.95 20.64
C LYS A 72 -5.79 8.81 20.40
N PHE A 73 -5.14 7.85 21.06
CA PHE A 73 -3.74 7.55 20.79
C PHE A 73 -3.66 6.69 19.53
N ASP A 74 -3.22 7.31 18.44
CA ASP A 74 -2.92 6.65 17.18
C ASP A 74 -1.53 7.08 16.73
N LEU A 75 -0.55 6.19 16.90
CA LEU A 75 0.84 6.46 16.58
C LEU A 75 1.28 5.54 15.46
N ARG A 76 1.61 6.10 14.29
CA ARG A 76 2.28 5.34 13.23
C ARG A 76 3.59 4.79 13.76
N VAL A 77 3.83 3.49 13.74
CA VAL A 77 5.08 2.86 14.21
C VAL A 77 5.94 2.35 13.05
N TRP A 78 5.34 2.12 11.88
CA TRP A 78 6.05 1.68 10.67
C TRP A 78 5.39 2.26 9.41
N VAL A 79 6.12 2.72 8.39
CA VAL A 79 7.58 2.95 8.35
C VAL A 79 7.89 4.31 8.98
N ARG A 80 9.00 4.40 9.72
CA ARG A 80 9.58 5.67 10.18
C ARG A 80 11.07 5.68 9.85
N ILE A 81 11.58 6.80 9.37
CA ILE A 81 13.02 7.00 9.21
C ILE A 81 13.63 7.67 10.45
N VAL A 82 12.88 8.52 11.16
CA VAL A 82 13.34 9.22 12.36
C VAL A 82 12.83 8.52 13.62
N LEU A 83 13.72 8.28 14.59
CA LEU A 83 13.44 7.55 15.86
C LEU A 83 12.88 6.13 15.66
N ALA A 84 13.11 5.55 14.48
CA ALA A 84 12.63 4.22 14.11
C ALA A 84 12.99 3.18 15.18
N ASP A 85 14.25 3.13 15.62
CA ASP A 85 14.73 2.11 16.56
C ASP A 85 14.04 2.16 17.93
N LEU A 86 13.73 3.35 18.45
CA LEU A 86 13.13 3.49 19.77
C LEU A 86 11.64 3.13 19.76
N GLU A 87 10.90 3.66 18.78
CA GLU A 87 9.47 3.38 18.62
C GLU A 87 9.23 1.92 18.19
N PHE A 88 10.12 1.38 17.34
CA PHE A 88 10.08 -0.03 16.94
C PHE A 88 10.35 -0.94 18.15
N LYS A 89 11.40 -0.70 18.93
CA LYS A 89 11.68 -1.49 20.14
C LYS A 89 10.57 -1.39 21.18
N LYS A 90 9.89 -0.24 21.26
CA LYS A 90 8.85 -0.01 22.27
C LYS A 90 7.50 -0.62 21.90
N TYR A 91 7.11 -0.56 20.62
CA TYR A 91 5.76 -0.92 20.19
C TYR A 91 5.69 -2.10 19.21
N LEU A 92 6.74 -2.34 18.43
CA LEU A 92 6.77 -3.43 17.44
C LEU A 92 7.51 -4.67 17.93
N TRP A 93 8.25 -4.58 19.04
CA TRP A 93 8.83 -5.74 19.70
C TRP A 93 7.70 -6.56 20.34
N SER A 94 7.62 -7.81 19.92
CA SER A 94 6.52 -8.71 20.24
C SER A 94 7.04 -10.08 20.59
N LEU A 95 6.27 -10.81 21.39
CA LEU A 95 6.54 -12.19 21.77
C LEU A 95 5.61 -13.12 21.00
N TYR A 96 6.12 -14.29 20.63
CA TYR A 96 5.31 -15.32 20.02
C TYR A 96 4.56 -16.09 21.11
N ASN A 97 3.24 -16.11 21.01
CA ASN A 97 2.38 -16.88 21.88
C ASN A 97 2.07 -18.24 21.22
N VAL A 98 2.48 -19.33 21.87
CA VAL A 98 2.37 -20.69 21.34
C VAL A 98 0.91 -21.17 21.29
N ASP A 99 0.09 -20.72 22.23
CA ASP A 99 -1.31 -21.15 22.35
C ASP A 99 -2.19 -20.51 21.27
N THR A 100 -1.94 -19.23 20.96
CA THR A 100 -2.69 -18.49 19.93
C THR A 100 -2.04 -18.57 18.56
N GLY A 101 -0.76 -18.93 18.47
CA GLY A 101 0.02 -18.90 17.22
C GLY A 101 0.27 -17.49 16.70
N CYS A 102 0.00 -16.47 17.52
CA CYS A 102 0.10 -15.05 17.17
C CYS A 102 1.34 -14.42 17.77
N VAL A 103 1.78 -13.33 17.13
CA VAL A 103 2.80 -12.44 17.65
C VAL A 103 2.11 -11.30 18.40
N GLU A 104 2.28 -11.25 19.72
CA GLU A 104 1.59 -10.32 20.61
C GLU A 104 2.55 -9.21 21.10
N PRO A 105 2.13 -7.94 21.14
CA PRO A 105 2.97 -6.86 21.66
C PRO A 105 3.30 -7.06 23.14
N LEU A 106 4.45 -6.54 23.58
CA LEU A 106 4.89 -6.65 24.98
C LEU A 106 4.00 -5.89 25.99
N ASP A 107 3.24 -4.89 25.51
CA ASP A 107 2.29 -4.11 26.31
C ASP A 107 0.87 -4.52 25.90
N ASP A 108 0.10 -5.12 26.83
CA ASP A 108 -1.27 -5.60 26.60
C ASP A 108 -2.24 -4.47 26.22
N ASP A 109 -1.91 -3.23 26.60
CA ASP A 109 -2.67 -2.03 26.25
C ASP A 109 -2.44 -1.60 24.79
N VAL A 110 -1.41 -2.11 24.12
CA VAL A 110 -1.09 -1.74 22.74
C VAL A 110 -1.73 -2.73 21.76
N GLU A 111 -2.41 -2.20 20.76
CA GLU A 111 -2.90 -2.95 19.61
C GLU A 111 -2.26 -2.42 18.33
N ILE A 112 -1.78 -3.33 17.48
CA ILE A 112 -1.22 -2.99 16.17
C ILE A 112 -2.31 -3.12 15.12
N VAL A 113 -2.55 -2.02 14.41
CA VAL A 113 -3.61 -1.87 13.42
C VAL A 113 -3.02 -1.37 12.11
N VAL A 114 -3.54 -1.89 11.00
CA VAL A 114 -3.21 -1.40 9.66
C VAL A 114 -4.28 -0.36 9.28
N PRO A 115 -3.90 0.85 8.88
CA PRO A 115 -4.88 1.86 8.47
C PRO A 115 -5.59 1.41 7.19
N GLU A 116 -6.93 1.48 7.19
CA GLU A 116 -7.77 1.13 6.04
C GLU A 116 -8.14 2.35 5.17
N ASP A 117 -7.56 3.50 5.47
CA ASP A 117 -7.79 4.77 4.77
C ASP A 117 -7.51 4.67 3.26
N ASP A 118 -8.20 5.52 2.49
CA ASP A 118 -8.13 5.52 1.02
C ASP A 118 -8.37 4.12 0.42
N HIS A 119 -9.35 3.39 0.98
CA HIS A 119 -9.65 2.01 0.61
C HIS A 119 -8.41 1.09 0.70
N GLY A 120 -7.58 1.28 1.73
CA GLY A 120 -6.36 0.52 1.98
C GLY A 120 -5.20 0.86 1.04
N LEU A 121 -5.37 1.82 0.13
CA LEU A 121 -4.28 2.35 -0.69
C LEU A 121 -3.31 3.16 0.16
N PHE A 122 -3.79 3.89 1.18
CA PHE A 122 -2.93 4.68 2.06
C PHE A 122 -1.86 3.82 2.76
N ALA A 123 -2.23 2.60 3.18
CA ALA A 123 -1.30 1.70 3.84
C ALA A 123 -0.14 1.26 2.95
N ILE A 124 -0.29 1.32 1.62
CA ILE A 124 0.65 0.75 0.64
C ILE A 124 1.25 1.80 -0.31
N ASP A 125 0.77 3.04 -0.27
CA ASP A 125 1.14 4.14 -1.16
C ASP A 125 2.51 4.73 -0.80
N ILE A 126 2.59 5.48 0.31
CA ILE A 126 3.81 6.11 0.81
C ILE A 126 4.05 5.66 2.24
N LEU A 127 5.13 4.90 2.45
CA LEU A 127 5.40 4.27 3.74
C LEU A 127 5.80 5.28 4.85
N ASP A 128 6.41 6.41 4.49
CA ASP A 128 6.83 7.51 5.38
C ASP A 128 6.70 8.89 4.67
N PRO A 129 5.56 9.59 4.82
CA PRO A 129 5.36 10.95 4.32
C PRO A 129 5.96 11.98 5.28
N SER A 130 7.22 11.80 5.68
CA SER A 130 7.95 12.80 6.46
C SER A 130 8.45 13.90 5.53
N TRP A 131 8.37 15.17 5.99
CA TRP A 131 8.86 16.34 5.24
C TRP A 131 10.33 16.20 4.79
N PHE A 132 11.14 15.43 5.53
CA PHE A 132 12.52 15.10 5.19
C PHE A 132 12.64 14.12 4.01
N VAL A 133 11.70 13.18 3.87
CA VAL A 133 11.61 12.22 2.75
C VAL A 133 11.17 12.92 1.48
N GLU A 134 10.19 13.83 1.59
CA GLU A 134 9.79 14.71 0.47
C GLU A 134 10.93 15.62 0.01
N LEU A 135 11.76 16.11 0.96
CA LEU A 135 12.90 16.96 0.65
C LEU A 135 14.05 16.19 -0.03
N LEU A 136 14.27 14.93 0.35
CA LEU A 136 15.34 14.08 -0.18
C LEU A 136 14.94 13.19 -1.36
N ASN A 137 13.66 13.18 -1.73
CA ASN A 137 13.12 12.40 -2.85
C ASN A 137 13.57 10.92 -2.80
N LEU A 138 13.54 10.34 -1.59
CA LEU A 138 13.97 8.96 -1.35
C LEU A 138 12.95 8.00 -1.96
N SER A 139 13.26 7.50 -3.16
CA SER A 139 12.48 6.50 -3.91
C SER A 139 12.23 5.20 -3.12
N MET A 140 12.94 5.00 -2.02
CA MET A 140 12.85 3.82 -1.12
C MET A 140 11.52 3.73 -0.36
N VAL A 141 10.79 4.83 -0.23
CA VAL A 141 9.55 4.92 0.57
C VAL A 141 8.29 4.82 -0.30
N TYR A 142 8.46 4.95 -1.61
CA TYR A 142 7.43 4.82 -2.63
C TYR A 142 7.28 3.34 -2.99
N HIS A 143 6.37 2.63 -2.31
CA HIS A 143 6.19 1.20 -2.53
C HIS A 143 5.26 0.94 -3.72
N PHE A 144 3.98 1.29 -3.60
CA PHE A 144 3.03 1.20 -4.72
C PHE A 144 2.72 2.54 -5.38
N HIS A 145 3.23 3.67 -4.87
CA HIS A 145 2.90 5.00 -5.37
C HIS A 145 3.00 5.15 -6.89
N ASP A 146 4.13 4.77 -7.50
CA ASP A 146 4.31 4.87 -8.96
C ASP A 146 3.31 3.99 -9.74
N MET A 147 2.91 2.86 -9.17
CA MET A 147 1.92 1.96 -9.75
C MET A 147 0.50 2.52 -9.60
N ILE A 148 0.18 3.09 -8.44
CA ILE A 148 -1.10 3.74 -8.16
C ILE A 148 -1.27 4.96 -9.09
N ASP A 149 -0.26 5.83 -9.17
CA ASP A 149 -0.25 6.99 -10.07
C ASP A 149 -0.44 6.57 -11.53
N MET A 150 0.25 5.51 -11.96
CA MET A 150 0.11 4.98 -13.32
C MET A 150 -1.29 4.43 -13.59
N LEU A 151 -1.86 3.67 -12.66
CA LEU A 151 -3.23 3.12 -12.78
C LEU A 151 -4.26 4.25 -12.79
N VAL A 152 -4.11 5.25 -11.93
CA VAL A 152 -4.99 6.44 -11.93
C VAL A 152 -4.85 7.22 -13.24
N ASP A 153 -3.64 7.42 -13.75
CA ASP A 153 -3.39 8.05 -15.06
C ASP A 153 -3.99 7.23 -16.23
N CYS A 154 -4.12 5.91 -16.07
CA CYS A 154 -4.81 5.00 -17.00
C CYS A 154 -6.34 5.01 -16.84
N GLY A 155 -6.88 5.79 -15.90
CA GLY A 155 -8.32 5.96 -15.65
C GLY A 155 -8.92 5.01 -14.61
N TYR A 156 -8.10 4.38 -13.75
CA TYR A 156 -8.61 3.71 -12.57
C TYR A 156 -9.00 4.71 -11.48
N GLU A 157 -10.04 4.38 -10.74
CA GLU A 157 -10.61 5.21 -9.69
C GLU A 157 -10.48 4.52 -8.34
N LYS A 158 -9.90 5.24 -7.36
CA LYS A 158 -9.73 4.76 -6.00
C LYS A 158 -11.09 4.47 -5.37
N GLY A 159 -11.26 3.30 -4.78
CA GLY A 159 -12.48 2.91 -4.08
C GLY A 159 -13.61 2.39 -4.96
N THR A 160 -13.53 2.53 -6.29
CA THR A 160 -14.48 1.93 -7.23
C THR A 160 -13.84 0.83 -8.06
N THR A 161 -12.65 1.07 -8.62
CA THR A 161 -11.91 0.11 -9.46
C THR A 161 -10.49 -0.14 -8.99
N LEU A 162 -9.96 0.64 -8.03
CA LEU A 162 -8.64 0.47 -7.47
C LEU A 162 -8.69 0.37 -5.94
N PHE A 163 -8.11 -0.70 -5.41
CA PHE A 163 -8.12 -1.03 -3.99
C PHE A 163 -6.73 -1.44 -3.52
N GLY A 164 -6.41 -1.16 -2.26
CA GLY A 164 -5.18 -1.61 -1.61
C GLY A 164 -5.47 -2.52 -0.43
N TYR A 165 -4.61 -3.51 -0.21
CA TYR A 165 -4.65 -4.36 0.96
C TYR A 165 -3.27 -4.43 1.61
N GLY A 166 -3.16 -3.72 2.73
CA GLY A 166 -2.07 -3.87 3.69
C GLY A 166 -2.48 -4.84 4.81
N TYR A 167 -1.49 -5.53 5.37
CA TYR A 167 -1.70 -6.46 6.48
C TYR A 167 -0.54 -6.35 7.49
N ASP A 168 -0.74 -6.87 8.70
CA ASP A 168 0.35 -6.97 9.68
C ASP A 168 1.32 -8.06 9.23
N PHE A 169 2.37 -7.65 8.52
CA PHE A 169 3.38 -8.52 7.94
C PHE A 169 4.26 -9.22 8.98
N ARG A 170 4.14 -8.88 10.28
CA ARG A 170 4.84 -9.58 11.37
C ARG A 170 4.16 -10.90 11.73
N GLN A 171 2.88 -11.02 11.41
CA GLN A 171 2.11 -12.24 11.65
C GLN A 171 2.38 -13.27 10.56
N SER A 172 2.12 -14.53 10.89
CA SER A 172 2.11 -15.59 9.90
C SER A 172 1.11 -15.27 8.79
N ASN A 173 1.49 -15.53 7.54
CA ASN A 173 0.57 -15.41 6.40
C ASN A 173 -0.66 -16.33 6.53
N ARG A 174 -0.63 -17.32 7.43
CA ARG A 174 -1.76 -18.24 7.67
C ARG A 174 -2.76 -17.73 8.71
N ILE A 175 -2.50 -16.58 9.33
CA ILE A 175 -3.34 -16.11 10.43
C ILE A 175 -4.73 -15.72 9.93
N ASP A 176 -5.76 -16.13 10.67
CA ASP A 176 -7.15 -15.91 10.28
C ASP A 176 -7.48 -14.43 10.10
N LYS A 177 -6.86 -13.53 10.88
CA LYS A 177 -7.06 -12.08 10.77
C LYS A 177 -6.69 -11.55 9.36
N ALA A 178 -5.57 -12.02 8.80
CA ALA A 178 -5.13 -11.61 7.46
C ALA A 178 -5.99 -12.25 6.36
N MET A 179 -6.37 -13.52 6.54
CA MET A 179 -7.24 -14.24 5.59
C MET A 179 -8.65 -13.64 5.54
N ALA A 180 -9.24 -13.39 6.69
CA ALA A 180 -10.55 -12.76 6.82
C ALA A 180 -10.54 -11.32 6.30
N GLY A 181 -9.47 -10.56 6.57
CA GLY A 181 -9.29 -9.22 6.03
C GLY A 181 -9.23 -9.21 4.50
N LEU A 182 -8.44 -10.10 3.90
CA LEU A 182 -8.35 -10.22 2.44
C LEU A 182 -9.70 -10.62 1.82
N ARG A 183 -10.43 -11.56 2.44
CA ARG A 183 -11.79 -11.93 2.04
C ARG A 183 -12.73 -10.72 2.05
N ALA A 184 -12.81 -10.00 3.17
CA ALA A 184 -13.66 -8.83 3.32
C ALA A 184 -13.32 -7.75 2.28
N LYS A 185 -12.03 -7.61 1.96
CA LYS A 185 -11.58 -6.66 0.95
C LYS A 185 -12.00 -7.06 -0.47
N LEU A 186 -11.88 -8.33 -0.82
CA LEU A 186 -12.35 -8.85 -2.10
C LEU A 186 -13.87 -8.70 -2.25
N GLU A 187 -14.63 -8.99 -1.20
CA GLU A 187 -16.09 -8.81 -1.19
C GLU A 187 -16.49 -7.34 -1.37
N THR A 188 -15.77 -6.43 -0.70
CA THR A 188 -15.99 -4.98 -0.83
C THR A 188 -15.66 -4.50 -2.23
N ALA A 189 -14.51 -4.90 -2.77
CA ALA A 189 -14.07 -4.54 -4.12
C ALA A 189 -15.05 -5.05 -5.19
N TYR A 190 -15.50 -6.31 -5.08
CA TYR A 190 -16.47 -6.91 -5.99
C TYR A 190 -17.80 -6.13 -6.00
N LYS A 191 -18.32 -5.76 -4.82
CA LYS A 191 -19.56 -4.98 -4.71
C LYS A 191 -19.39 -3.56 -5.26
N ALA A 192 -18.30 -2.89 -4.91
CA ALA A 192 -17.99 -1.54 -5.37
C ALA A 192 -17.78 -1.46 -6.89
N SER A 193 -17.33 -2.56 -7.50
CA SER A 193 -17.10 -2.67 -8.94
C SER A 193 -18.33 -3.14 -9.74
N GLY A 194 -19.53 -3.09 -9.14
CA GLY A 194 -20.76 -3.52 -9.80
C GLY A 194 -20.83 -5.03 -10.08
N GLY A 195 -20.15 -5.86 -9.29
CA GLY A 195 -20.13 -7.32 -9.46
C GLY A 195 -19.08 -7.82 -10.45
N LYS A 196 -18.12 -6.99 -10.84
CA LYS A 196 -16.97 -7.43 -11.65
C LYS A 196 -15.95 -8.17 -10.78
N ARG A 197 -15.42 -9.27 -11.31
CA ARG A 197 -14.33 -10.03 -10.67
C ARG A 197 -13.06 -9.19 -10.63
N VAL A 198 -12.29 -9.33 -9.56
CA VAL A 198 -11.14 -8.50 -9.20
C VAL A 198 -9.84 -9.12 -9.68
N ASN A 199 -8.96 -8.30 -10.25
CA ASN A 199 -7.59 -8.64 -10.59
C ASN A 199 -6.68 -8.36 -9.39
N ILE A 200 -5.99 -9.37 -8.88
CA ILE A 200 -5.05 -9.21 -7.77
C ILE A 200 -3.65 -8.97 -8.32
N ILE A 201 -2.98 -7.93 -7.84
CA ILE A 201 -1.54 -7.71 -8.06
C ILE A 201 -0.85 -7.80 -6.70
N SER A 202 -0.04 -8.83 -6.50
CA SER A 202 0.67 -9.06 -5.24
C SER A 202 2.17 -8.87 -5.41
N HIS A 203 2.84 -8.28 -4.42
CA HIS A 203 4.29 -8.10 -4.41
C HIS A 203 4.97 -8.93 -3.31
N SER A 204 6.08 -9.60 -3.64
CA SER A 204 6.94 -10.32 -2.70
C SER A 204 6.14 -11.27 -1.78
N MET A 205 6.27 -11.14 -0.45
CA MET A 205 5.54 -11.97 0.52
C MET A 205 4.02 -11.87 0.39
N GLY A 206 3.47 -10.79 -0.14
CA GLY A 206 2.03 -10.66 -0.41
C GLY A 206 1.51 -11.75 -1.36
N GLY A 207 2.35 -12.25 -2.27
CA GLY A 207 1.99 -13.39 -3.11
C GLY A 207 1.89 -14.70 -2.34
N LEU A 208 2.68 -14.87 -1.27
CA LEU A 208 2.53 -16.03 -0.39
C LEU A 208 1.23 -15.96 0.42
N LEU A 209 0.83 -14.76 0.84
CA LEU A 209 -0.47 -14.53 1.47
C LEU A 209 -1.60 -14.92 0.52
N VAL A 210 -1.61 -14.40 -0.72
CA VAL A 210 -2.63 -14.72 -1.72
C VAL A 210 -2.64 -16.21 -2.07
N ARG A 211 -1.46 -16.84 -2.18
CA ARG A 211 -1.35 -18.30 -2.39
C ARG A 211 -1.98 -19.10 -1.25
N CYS A 212 -1.72 -18.69 -0.02
CA CYS A 212 -2.29 -19.34 1.15
C CYS A 212 -3.81 -19.18 1.18
N PHE A 213 -4.30 -17.98 0.87
CA PHE A 213 -5.72 -17.70 0.74
C PHE A 213 -6.39 -18.56 -0.32
N LEU A 214 -5.79 -18.66 -1.52
CA LEU A 214 -6.26 -19.52 -2.60
C LEU A 214 -6.38 -20.99 -2.16
N SER A 215 -5.39 -21.49 -1.42
CA SER A 215 -5.38 -22.89 -0.96
C SER A 215 -6.44 -23.19 0.10
N MET A 216 -6.84 -22.21 0.91
CA MET A 216 -7.77 -22.41 2.02
C MET A 216 -9.21 -21.96 1.68
N ASN A 217 -9.38 -21.03 0.75
CA ASN A 217 -10.65 -20.38 0.40
C ASN A 217 -10.87 -20.39 -1.13
N HIS A 218 -10.74 -21.56 -1.74
CA HIS A 218 -10.77 -21.72 -3.20
C HIS A 218 -12.12 -21.31 -3.83
N ASP A 219 -13.22 -21.61 -3.17
CA ASP A 219 -14.59 -21.21 -3.56
C ASP A 219 -14.74 -19.68 -3.61
N ILE A 220 -14.19 -18.99 -2.62
CA ILE A 220 -14.23 -17.52 -2.53
C ILE A 220 -13.33 -16.90 -3.59
N PHE A 221 -12.12 -17.46 -3.74
CA PHE A 221 -11.17 -16.98 -4.72
C PHE A 221 -11.72 -17.11 -6.14
N SER A 222 -12.26 -18.27 -6.50
CA SER A 222 -12.85 -18.49 -7.83
C SER A 222 -14.07 -17.61 -8.10
N LYS A 223 -14.83 -17.26 -7.06
CA LYS A 223 -15.99 -16.36 -7.16
C LYS A 223 -15.60 -14.90 -7.39
N TYR A 224 -14.63 -14.39 -6.65
CA TYR A 224 -14.32 -12.96 -6.63
C TYR A 224 -13.11 -12.56 -7.48
N VAL A 225 -12.21 -13.48 -7.80
CA VAL A 225 -10.94 -13.18 -8.49
C VAL A 225 -11.00 -13.58 -9.95
N ASN A 226 -10.56 -12.68 -10.84
CA ASN A 226 -10.45 -12.93 -12.27
C ASN A 226 -9.05 -13.41 -12.64
N LYS A 227 -8.04 -12.61 -12.27
CA LYS A 227 -6.63 -12.86 -12.57
C LYS A 227 -5.79 -12.57 -11.33
N TRP A 228 -4.66 -13.27 -11.21
CA TRP A 228 -3.68 -13.00 -10.16
C TRP A 228 -2.29 -12.83 -10.78
N ILE A 229 -1.72 -11.64 -10.58
CA ILE A 229 -0.41 -11.21 -11.07
C ILE A 229 0.54 -11.15 -9.88
N CYS A 230 1.64 -11.88 -9.97
CA CYS A 230 2.68 -11.95 -8.94
C CYS A 230 3.94 -11.20 -9.37
N ILE A 231 4.39 -10.25 -8.56
CA ILE A 231 5.62 -9.50 -8.79
C ILE A 231 6.62 -9.90 -7.72
N ALA A 232 7.73 -10.54 -8.13
CA ALA A 232 8.83 -10.95 -7.26
C ALA A 232 8.42 -11.84 -6.05
N CYS A 233 7.39 -12.69 -6.21
CA CYS A 233 6.89 -13.55 -5.14
C CYS A 233 7.80 -14.76 -4.89
N PRO A 234 8.38 -14.93 -3.68
CA PRO A 234 9.29 -16.02 -3.37
C PRO A 234 8.53 -17.32 -3.06
N PHE A 235 7.95 -17.97 -4.08
CA PHE A 235 7.09 -19.16 -3.91
C PHE A 235 7.75 -20.35 -3.21
N GLN A 236 9.09 -20.42 -3.23
CA GLN A 236 9.89 -21.47 -2.59
C GLN A 236 10.75 -20.92 -1.43
N GLY A 237 10.45 -19.71 -0.95
CA GLY A 237 11.29 -19.00 0.02
C GLY A 237 12.42 -18.20 -0.63
N ASN A 238 13.22 -17.55 0.19
CA ASN A 238 14.38 -16.75 -0.22
C ASN A 238 15.57 -17.11 0.69
N ALA A 239 16.71 -17.44 0.08
CA ALA A 239 17.93 -17.81 0.80
C ALA A 239 18.46 -16.70 1.72
N LEU A 240 18.13 -15.43 1.45
CA LEU A 240 18.49 -14.29 2.29
C LEU A 240 17.91 -14.34 3.72
N LEU A 241 16.93 -15.21 3.99
CA LEU A 241 16.37 -15.37 5.35
C LEU A 241 17.24 -16.27 6.26
N ILE A 242 18.27 -16.92 5.73
CA ILE A 242 19.08 -17.93 6.45
C ILE A 242 20.44 -17.37 6.92
N GLY A 243 20.80 -16.15 6.52
CA GLY A 243 22.06 -15.48 6.88
C GLY A 243 21.88 -14.39 7.93
#